data_AF-A0A127M576-F1
#
_entry.id   AF-A0A127M576-F1
#
_cell.length_a   1.000
_cell.length_b   1.000
_cell.length_c   1.000
_cell.angle_alpha   90.00
_cell.angle_beta   90.00
_cell.angle_gamma   90.00
#
_symmetry.space_group_name_H-M   'P 1'
#
loop_
_entity.id
_entity.type
_entity.pdbx_description
1 polymer ?
#
loop_
_entity_poly.entity_id
_entity_poly.type
_entity_poly.pdbx_seq_one_letter_code
_entity_poly.pdbx_strand_id
1 'polypeptide(L)'
;MSAIFTCSSASAYYIAQYGIYIDAEMIVNVFATDTNEMMDLLSYKFIVYIAMLGIAPSIFLFYTCIDFQNTLGGTIKKVLLPMIGLVLAVAMIFPSMQTFASVMRNNKEIRYLVVPGNFVYGSLRVLGDAIANGSNNGAVTTLGDDVALGPAWGVASSKKPKPVLMVLVVGETARAQNFSLSGYHRDTNKNLKDKDIIYYSDVDSCGTSTAVSLPCIFSNLSRQKFSREDAANSENLLDVLKKLPLDVAWVDNNSGCKGVCANIDFSHVVSGGQFCDGDNCYDEALLGALDRPQLTDKVIVLHQSGSHGPAYYKRSPEGSKEYLPECRTNQLQDCTREEIVNAYDNSIAYTDLFVSKLIERLQVLSKDFDTAMIYVSDHGESLGESGMYLHGAPYFMAPEEQTKVPMLMWLGDAYTSRFGIDRDCLKNNASSNYSHDNVFSTVLGMLDIETKEKNRSLDIVGPCMAGNKAMKLSEAGYKHD
;
A
#
# COMPACT_ATOMS: atom_id res chain seq x y z
N MET A 1 -8.00 -32.11 10.50
CA MET A 1 -7.55 -31.78 11.87
C MET A 1 -6.10 -31.33 11.91
N SER A 2 -5.15 -32.03 11.28
CA SER A 2 -3.74 -31.60 11.22
C SER A 2 -3.54 -30.15 10.72
N ALA A 3 -4.18 -29.79 9.61
CA ALA A 3 -4.14 -28.42 9.09
C ALA A 3 -4.69 -27.36 10.07
N ILE A 4 -5.70 -27.70 10.88
CA ILE A 4 -6.30 -26.74 11.82
C ILE A 4 -5.30 -26.40 12.93
N PHE A 5 -4.60 -27.38 13.49
CA PHE A 5 -3.59 -27.12 14.52
C PHE A 5 -2.43 -26.29 13.97
N THR A 6 -1.90 -26.66 12.79
CA THR A 6 -0.80 -25.91 12.17
C THR A 6 -1.20 -24.48 11.85
N CYS A 7 -2.33 -24.26 11.17
CA CYS A 7 -2.83 -22.91 10.89
C CYS A 7 -3.13 -22.12 12.18
N SER A 8 -3.73 -22.75 13.19
CA SER A 8 -3.98 -22.09 14.48
C SER A 8 -2.68 -21.69 15.17
N SER A 9 -1.65 -22.54 15.13
CA SER A 9 -0.34 -22.22 15.71
C SER A 9 0.35 -21.07 14.97
N ALA A 10 0.26 -21.03 13.64
CA ALA A 10 0.78 -19.92 12.84
C ALA A 10 0.04 -18.61 13.16
N SER A 11 -1.28 -18.63 13.11
CA SER A 11 -2.14 -17.50 13.45
C SER A 11 -1.88 -16.98 14.86
N ALA A 12 -1.86 -17.88 15.85
CA ALA A 12 -1.60 -17.51 17.24
C ALA A 12 -0.19 -16.94 17.44
N TYR A 13 0.81 -17.44 16.71
CA TYR A 13 2.15 -16.87 16.73
C TYR A 13 2.15 -15.41 16.29
N TYR A 14 1.60 -15.11 15.10
CA TYR A 14 1.63 -13.75 14.59
C TYR A 14 0.74 -12.79 15.39
N ILE A 15 -0.43 -13.24 15.88
CA ILE A 15 -1.26 -12.48 16.82
C ILE A 15 -0.45 -12.12 18.07
N ALA A 16 0.24 -13.10 18.68
CA ALA A 16 0.96 -12.88 19.92
C ALA A 16 2.26 -12.08 19.75
N GLN A 17 2.98 -12.25 18.65
CA GLN A 17 4.27 -11.59 18.42
C GLN A 17 4.15 -10.23 17.73
N TYR A 18 3.10 -9.97 16.96
CA TYR A 18 2.98 -8.74 16.18
C TYR A 18 1.67 -7.98 16.41
N GLY A 19 0.74 -8.52 17.19
CA GLY A 19 -0.54 -7.85 17.47
C GLY A 19 -1.46 -7.75 16.24
N ILE A 20 -1.25 -8.59 15.22
CA ILE A 20 -2.05 -8.55 13.99
C ILE A 20 -3.44 -9.16 14.19
N TYR A 21 -4.37 -8.73 13.34
CA TYR A 21 -5.73 -9.25 13.28
C TYR A 21 -5.89 -10.11 12.03
N ILE A 22 -6.51 -11.29 12.17
CA ILE A 22 -6.71 -12.20 11.03
C ILE A 22 -8.15 -12.10 10.57
N ASP A 23 -8.39 -11.17 9.65
CA ASP A 23 -9.65 -11.03 8.92
C ASP A 23 -9.51 -11.55 7.48
N ALA A 24 -10.50 -11.26 6.62
CA ALA A 24 -10.46 -11.71 5.23
C ALA A 24 -9.36 -11.01 4.41
N GLU A 25 -9.03 -9.75 4.72
CA GLU A 25 -7.98 -8.99 4.03
C GLU A 25 -6.60 -9.54 4.38
N MET A 26 -6.37 -9.89 5.64
CA MET A 26 -5.14 -10.57 6.05
C MET A 26 -4.96 -11.92 5.33
N ILE A 27 -6.05 -12.68 5.11
CA ILE A 27 -6.00 -13.92 4.33
C ILE A 27 -5.61 -13.62 2.87
N VAL A 28 -6.12 -12.54 2.29
CA VAL A 28 -5.72 -12.10 0.95
C VAL A 28 -4.23 -11.73 0.92
N ASN A 29 -3.72 -10.99 1.91
CA ASN A 29 -2.30 -10.63 2.00
C ASN A 29 -1.43 -11.89 1.98
N VAL A 30 -1.77 -12.91 2.79
CA VAL A 30 -1.06 -14.19 2.82
C VAL A 30 -1.02 -14.88 1.45
N PHE A 31 -2.09 -14.77 0.65
CA PHE A 31 -2.12 -15.35 -0.71
C PHE A 31 -1.47 -14.47 -1.78
N ALA A 32 -1.31 -13.17 -1.53
CA ALA A 32 -0.71 -12.21 -2.45
C ALA A 32 0.80 -12.05 -2.26
N THR A 33 1.34 -12.55 -1.14
CA THR A 33 2.76 -12.52 -0.77
C THR A 33 3.61 -13.42 -1.66
N ASP A 34 4.86 -13.00 -1.90
CA ASP A 34 5.85 -13.79 -2.64
C ASP A 34 6.80 -14.58 -1.72
N THR A 35 7.75 -15.31 -2.31
CA THR A 35 8.71 -16.11 -1.55
C THR A 35 9.66 -15.28 -0.70
N ASN A 36 10.09 -14.10 -1.16
CA ASN A 36 11.07 -13.28 -0.45
C ASN A 36 10.43 -12.64 0.79
N GLU A 37 9.23 -12.09 0.65
CA GLU A 37 8.41 -11.60 1.76
C GLU A 37 8.13 -12.70 2.80
N MET A 38 7.75 -13.90 2.35
CA MET A 38 7.52 -15.03 3.25
C MET A 38 8.79 -15.41 4.03
N MET A 39 9.95 -15.43 3.37
CA MET A 39 11.21 -15.77 4.01
C MET A 39 11.61 -14.74 5.08
N ASP A 40 11.30 -13.46 4.88
CA ASP A 40 11.54 -12.40 5.87
C ASP A 40 10.65 -12.53 7.12
N LEU A 41 9.57 -13.31 7.09
CA LEU A 41 8.70 -13.60 8.24
C LEU A 41 9.13 -14.86 9.02
N LEU A 42 9.94 -15.74 8.42
CA LEU A 42 10.38 -16.98 9.06
C LEU A 42 11.46 -16.72 10.11
N SER A 43 11.31 -17.34 11.28
CA SER A 43 12.30 -17.30 12.35
C SER A 43 12.44 -18.66 13.02
N TYR A 44 13.55 -18.88 13.73
CA TYR A 44 13.73 -20.10 14.52
C TYR A 44 12.61 -20.27 15.56
N LYS A 45 12.20 -19.18 16.22
CA LYS A 45 11.10 -19.16 17.19
C LYS A 45 9.77 -19.57 16.55
N PHE A 46 9.47 -19.07 15.34
CA PHE A 46 8.29 -19.47 14.58
C PHE A 46 8.28 -20.98 14.28
N ILE A 47 9.41 -21.53 13.81
CA ILE A 47 9.54 -22.96 13.50
C ILE A 47 9.28 -23.82 14.75
N VAL A 48 9.90 -23.44 15.88
CA VAL A 48 9.71 -24.14 17.17
C VAL A 48 8.25 -24.03 17.64
N TYR A 49 7.61 -22.87 17.47
CA TYR A 49 6.22 -22.65 17.85
C TYR A 49 5.26 -23.54 17.05
N ILE A 50 5.43 -23.60 15.73
CA ILE A 50 4.66 -24.49 14.83
C ILE A 50 4.91 -25.96 15.19
N ALA A 51 6.17 -26.34 15.44
CA ALA A 51 6.51 -27.71 15.78
C ALA A 51 5.82 -28.18 17.07
N MET A 52 5.82 -27.34 18.12
CA MET A 52 5.26 -27.69 19.42
C MET A 52 3.74 -27.58 19.51
N LEU A 53 3.13 -26.58 18.87
CA LEU A 53 1.70 -26.28 19.01
C LEU A 53 0.86 -26.66 17.79
N GLY A 54 1.48 -26.89 16.64
CA GLY A 54 0.84 -27.34 15.42
C GLY A 54 1.11 -28.82 15.14
N ILE A 55 2.38 -29.16 14.94
CA ILE A 55 2.80 -30.48 14.45
C ILE A 55 2.69 -31.54 15.56
N ALA A 56 3.27 -31.32 16.75
CA ALA A 56 3.26 -32.31 17.82
C ALA A 56 1.83 -32.72 18.26
N PRO A 57 0.87 -31.81 18.45
CA PRO A 57 -0.52 -32.18 18.74
C PRO A 57 -1.18 -32.93 17.58
N SER A 58 -0.85 -32.57 16.34
CA SER A 58 -1.35 -33.26 15.15
C SER A 58 -0.84 -34.70 15.06
N ILE A 59 0.43 -34.92 15.37
CA ILE A 59 1.05 -36.25 15.43
C ILE A 59 0.44 -37.07 16.57
N PHE A 60 0.31 -36.47 17.75
CA PHE A 60 -0.33 -37.12 18.90
C PHE A 60 -1.74 -37.61 18.55
N LEU A 61 -2.55 -36.75 17.94
CA LEU A 61 -3.89 -37.10 17.49
C LEU A 61 -3.89 -38.18 16.39
N PHE A 62 -2.93 -38.11 15.45
CA PHE A 62 -2.80 -39.11 14.39
C PHE A 62 -2.51 -40.51 14.95
N TYR A 63 -1.69 -40.62 16.00
CA TYR A 63 -1.38 -41.89 16.65
C TYR A 63 -2.41 -42.32 17.70
N THR A 64 -3.32 -41.43 18.11
CA THR A 64 -4.40 -41.84 19.03
C THR A 64 -5.37 -42.77 18.32
N CYS A 65 -5.50 -44.01 18.83
CA CYS A 65 -6.51 -44.94 18.37
C CYS A 65 -7.88 -44.49 18.87
N ILE A 66 -8.67 -43.88 17.98
CA ILE A 66 -10.03 -43.45 18.26
C ILE A 66 -10.97 -44.64 18.01
N ASP A 67 -11.61 -45.15 19.07
CA ASP A 67 -12.69 -46.13 18.95
C ASP A 67 -13.97 -45.46 18.44
N PHE A 68 -14.19 -45.54 17.13
CA PHE A 68 -15.40 -45.01 16.49
C PHE A 68 -16.58 -45.95 16.77
N GLN A 69 -17.24 -45.73 17.92
CA GLN A 69 -18.47 -46.44 18.24
C GLN A 69 -19.55 -46.10 17.20
N ASN A 70 -19.91 -47.10 16.37
CA ASN A 70 -20.91 -47.00 15.30
C ASN A 70 -22.31 -47.45 15.74
N THR A 71 -22.56 -47.47 17.05
CA THR A 71 -23.87 -47.78 17.63
C THR A 71 -24.73 -46.52 17.74
N LEU A 72 -26.05 -46.69 17.82
CA LEU A 72 -26.97 -45.57 18.08
C LEU A 72 -26.58 -44.79 19.35
N GLY A 73 -26.18 -45.50 20.42
CA GLY A 73 -25.66 -44.88 21.64
C GLY A 73 -24.35 -44.11 21.44
N GLY A 74 -23.46 -44.59 20.57
CA GLY A 74 -22.24 -43.88 20.16
C GLY A 74 -22.55 -42.59 19.39
N THR A 75 -23.50 -42.63 18.45
CA THR A 75 -23.96 -41.45 17.71
C THR A 75 -24.63 -40.43 18.62
N ILE A 76 -25.47 -40.87 19.56
CA ILE A 76 -26.07 -40.00 20.57
C ILE A 76 -24.98 -39.29 21.38
N LYS A 77 -23.95 -39.99 21.85
CA LYS A 77 -22.84 -39.35 22.59
C LYS A 77 -22.09 -38.31 21.75
N LYS A 78 -21.82 -38.60 20.47
CA LYS A 78 -21.14 -37.68 19.52
C LYS A 78 -21.89 -36.37 19.31
N VAL A 79 -23.22 -36.36 19.49
CA VAL A 79 -24.06 -35.14 19.39
C VAL A 79 -24.33 -34.51 20.76
N LEU A 80 -24.72 -35.33 21.74
CA LEU A 80 -25.15 -34.86 23.05
C LEU A 80 -24.00 -34.24 23.84
N LEU A 81 -22.78 -34.79 23.77
CA LEU A 81 -21.63 -34.25 24.51
C LEU A 81 -21.24 -32.83 24.04
N PRO A 82 -21.04 -32.56 22.73
CA PRO A 82 -20.86 -31.19 22.26
C PRO A 82 -22.02 -30.26 22.59
N MET A 83 -23.27 -30.74 22.49
CA MET A 83 -24.45 -29.95 22.82
C MET A 83 -24.51 -29.58 24.31
N ILE A 84 -24.20 -30.52 25.22
CA ILE A 84 -24.09 -30.23 26.65
C ILE A 84 -22.97 -29.21 26.89
N GLY A 85 -21.81 -29.38 26.25
CA GLY A 85 -20.71 -28.42 26.32
C GLY A 85 -21.14 -27.02 25.88
N LEU A 86 -21.88 -26.92 24.77
CA LEU A 86 -22.42 -25.66 24.27
C LEU A 86 -23.43 -25.03 25.24
N VAL A 87 -24.36 -25.82 25.79
CA VAL A 87 -25.33 -25.36 26.77
C VAL A 87 -24.63 -24.86 28.04
N LEU A 88 -23.62 -25.57 28.52
CA LEU A 88 -22.83 -25.15 29.69
C LEU A 88 -22.05 -23.86 29.39
N ALA A 89 -21.44 -23.73 28.22
CA ALA A 89 -20.76 -22.50 27.81
C ALA A 89 -21.74 -21.32 27.76
N VAL A 90 -22.91 -21.50 27.15
CA VAL A 90 -23.97 -20.47 27.11
C VAL A 90 -24.45 -20.14 28.51
N ALA A 91 -24.69 -21.14 29.37
CA ALA A 91 -25.11 -20.93 30.76
C ALA A 91 -24.06 -20.19 31.61
N MET A 92 -22.77 -20.37 31.33
CA MET A 92 -21.69 -19.63 31.97
C MET A 92 -21.60 -18.17 31.49
N ILE A 93 -21.87 -17.92 30.21
CA ILE A 93 -21.87 -16.56 29.65
C ILE A 93 -23.18 -15.83 29.99
N PHE A 94 -24.29 -16.54 30.17
CA PHE A 94 -25.63 -15.98 30.36
C PHE A 94 -25.70 -14.90 31.48
N PRO A 95 -25.15 -15.12 32.69
CA PRO A 95 -25.14 -14.13 33.76
C PRO A 95 -24.36 -12.85 33.42
N SER A 96 -23.38 -12.94 32.53
CA SER A 96 -22.52 -11.83 32.10
C SER A 96 -22.86 -11.34 30.68
N MET A 97 -24.02 -11.69 30.12
CA MET A 97 -24.38 -11.38 28.73
C MET A 97 -24.39 -9.89 28.42
N GLN A 98 -24.78 -9.02 29.36
CA GLN A 98 -24.72 -7.58 29.14
C GLN A 98 -23.27 -7.09 28.95
N THR A 99 -22.35 -7.56 29.80
CA THR A 99 -20.92 -7.25 29.70
C THR A 99 -20.34 -7.85 28.43
N PHE A 100 -20.64 -9.12 28.15
CA PHE A 100 -20.16 -9.81 26.95
C PHE A 100 -20.66 -9.14 25.66
N ALA A 101 -21.95 -8.80 25.59
CA ALA A 101 -22.53 -8.10 24.44
C ALA A 101 -21.94 -6.69 24.28
N SER A 102 -21.71 -5.97 25.39
CA SER A 102 -21.05 -4.66 25.37
C SER A 102 -19.62 -4.77 24.82
N VAL A 103 -18.82 -5.72 25.33
CA VAL A 103 -17.45 -5.97 24.85
C VAL A 103 -17.45 -6.32 23.37
N MET A 104 -18.27 -7.28 22.93
CA MET A 104 -18.31 -7.70 21.53
C MET A 104 -18.86 -6.63 20.57
N ARG A 105 -19.74 -5.74 21.05
CA ARG A 105 -20.29 -4.64 20.23
C ARG A 105 -19.29 -3.49 20.07
N ASN A 106 -18.53 -3.20 21.12
CA ASN A 106 -17.58 -2.09 21.15
C ASN A 106 -16.19 -2.51 20.66
N ASN A 107 -15.84 -3.80 20.75
CA ASN A 107 -14.56 -4.37 20.37
C ASN A 107 -14.78 -5.50 19.35
N LYS A 108 -15.36 -5.14 18.20
CA LYS A 108 -15.73 -6.09 17.14
C LYS A 108 -14.53 -6.84 16.57
N GLU A 109 -13.34 -6.30 16.75
CA GLU A 109 -12.06 -6.83 16.32
C GLU A 109 -11.61 -8.08 17.07
N ILE A 110 -12.10 -8.29 18.30
CA ILE A 110 -11.73 -9.46 19.13
C ILE A 110 -11.96 -10.77 18.37
N ARG A 111 -13.00 -10.84 17.52
CA ARG A 111 -13.29 -12.03 16.72
C ARG A 111 -12.18 -12.42 15.75
N TYR A 112 -11.35 -11.46 15.31
CA TYR A 112 -10.21 -11.72 14.41
C TYR A 112 -8.98 -12.25 15.16
N LEU A 113 -9.00 -12.24 16.50
CA LEU A 113 -7.95 -12.80 17.37
C LEU A 113 -8.25 -14.25 17.79
N VAL A 114 -9.48 -14.74 17.61
CA VAL A 114 -9.91 -16.05 18.11
C VAL A 114 -9.63 -17.15 17.08
N VAL A 115 -8.58 -17.94 17.32
CA VAL A 115 -8.28 -19.16 16.54
C VAL A 115 -9.16 -20.34 16.96
N PRO A 116 -9.56 -21.24 16.04
CA PRO A 116 -9.36 -21.20 14.59
C PRO A 116 -10.43 -20.39 13.84
N GLY A 117 -11.41 -19.80 14.55
CA GLY A 117 -12.57 -19.16 13.95
C GLY A 117 -12.22 -18.04 12.98
N ASN A 118 -11.18 -17.26 13.30
CA ASN A 118 -10.69 -16.15 12.50
C ASN A 118 -10.30 -16.55 11.06
N PHE A 119 -9.30 -17.43 10.88
CA PHE A 119 -8.82 -17.82 9.57
C PHE A 119 -9.81 -18.73 8.83
N VAL A 120 -10.63 -19.51 9.54
CA VAL A 120 -11.69 -20.31 8.90
C VAL A 120 -12.73 -19.38 8.29
N TYR A 121 -13.22 -18.39 9.05
CA TYR A 121 -14.18 -17.41 8.55
C TYR A 121 -13.57 -16.56 7.41
N GLY A 122 -12.34 -16.07 7.59
CA GLY A 122 -11.63 -15.30 6.56
C GLY A 122 -11.49 -16.07 5.26
N SER A 123 -11.01 -17.32 5.31
CA SER A 123 -10.86 -18.16 4.12
C SER A 123 -12.20 -18.53 3.47
N LEU A 124 -13.24 -18.80 4.26
CA LEU A 124 -14.58 -19.07 3.71
C LEU A 124 -15.17 -17.84 3.01
N ARG A 125 -14.92 -16.64 3.55
CA ARG A 125 -15.32 -15.39 2.91
C ARG A 125 -14.57 -15.17 1.60
N VAL A 126 -13.24 -15.27 1.61
CA VAL A 126 -12.42 -15.14 0.40
C VAL A 126 -12.83 -16.15 -0.67
N LEU A 127 -13.10 -17.40 -0.28
CA LEU A 127 -13.59 -18.43 -1.21
C LEU A 127 -15.01 -18.11 -1.72
N GLY A 128 -15.90 -17.63 -0.85
CA GLY A 128 -17.24 -17.21 -1.22
C GLY A 128 -17.22 -16.08 -2.26
N ASP A 129 -16.39 -15.07 -2.01
CA ASP A 129 -16.15 -13.95 -2.93
C ASP A 129 -15.58 -14.48 -4.25
N ALA A 130 -14.53 -15.32 -4.22
CA ALA A 130 -13.96 -15.91 -5.44
C ALA A 130 -14.95 -16.75 -6.26
N ILE A 131 -15.84 -17.50 -5.61
CA ILE A 131 -16.88 -18.31 -6.30
C ILE A 131 -17.97 -17.42 -6.88
N ALA A 132 -18.46 -16.43 -6.14
CA ALA A 132 -19.41 -15.45 -6.64
C ALA A 132 -18.85 -14.75 -7.89
N ASN A 133 -17.54 -14.47 -7.88
CA ASN A 133 -16.86 -13.70 -8.91
C ASN A 133 -16.51 -14.56 -10.13
N GLY A 134 -16.10 -15.82 -9.93
CA GLY A 134 -15.92 -16.78 -11.03
C GLY A 134 -17.23 -17.15 -11.75
N SER A 135 -18.38 -16.92 -11.11
CA SER A 135 -19.71 -17.01 -11.74
C SER A 135 -20.13 -15.72 -12.46
N ASN A 136 -19.55 -14.58 -12.09
CA ASN A 136 -19.71 -13.32 -12.77
C ASN A 136 -18.70 -13.25 -13.93
N ASN A 137 -19.07 -13.81 -15.08
CA ASN A 137 -18.48 -13.45 -16.38
C ASN A 137 -18.88 -11.99 -16.76
N GLY A 138 -18.79 -11.05 -15.83
CA GLY A 138 -19.04 -9.64 -16.08
C GLY A 138 -18.04 -9.14 -17.10
N ALA A 139 -18.51 -8.37 -18.09
CA ALA A 139 -17.60 -7.66 -18.97
C ALA A 139 -16.74 -6.72 -18.11
N VAL A 140 -15.42 -6.73 -18.34
CA VAL A 140 -14.51 -5.75 -17.73
C VAL A 140 -15.06 -4.35 -18.00
N THR A 141 -15.23 -3.56 -16.94
CA THR A 141 -15.70 -2.19 -17.06
C THR A 141 -14.60 -1.36 -17.72
N THR A 142 -14.87 -0.85 -18.92
CA THR A 142 -13.96 0.06 -19.61
C THR A 142 -14.08 1.46 -19.03
N LEU A 143 -12.94 2.13 -18.85
CA LEU A 143 -12.85 3.51 -18.36
C LEU A 143 -12.22 4.40 -19.41
N GLY A 144 -12.67 5.65 -19.50
CA GLY A 144 -12.00 6.65 -20.35
C GLY A 144 -12.05 6.33 -21.85
N ASP A 145 -13.17 5.80 -22.35
CA ASP A 145 -13.39 5.65 -23.80
C ASP A 145 -13.49 7.01 -24.53
N ASP A 146 -13.69 8.08 -23.76
CA ASP A 146 -13.69 9.48 -24.20
C ASP A 146 -12.34 10.19 -23.97
N VAL A 147 -11.30 9.46 -23.57
CA VAL A 147 -10.02 10.05 -23.17
C VAL A 147 -9.34 10.78 -24.33
N ALA A 148 -8.91 12.00 -24.06
CA ALA A 148 -8.17 12.83 -25.01
C ALA A 148 -7.06 13.63 -24.31
N LEU A 149 -6.00 13.94 -25.07
CA LEU A 149 -4.99 14.90 -24.66
C LEU A 149 -5.59 16.32 -24.67
N GLY A 150 -5.43 17.04 -23.58
CA GLY A 150 -5.89 18.42 -23.44
C GLY A 150 -5.00 19.45 -24.15
N PRO A 151 -5.37 20.74 -24.03
CA PRO A 151 -4.71 21.83 -24.75
C PRO A 151 -3.20 21.96 -24.51
N ALA A 152 -2.69 21.60 -23.33
CA ALA A 152 -1.25 21.69 -22.99
C ALA A 152 -0.36 20.80 -23.88
N TRP A 153 -0.94 19.79 -24.52
CA TRP A 153 -0.26 18.94 -25.50
C TRP A 153 -0.21 19.56 -26.89
N GLY A 154 -1.17 20.42 -27.22
CA GLY A 154 -1.28 21.13 -28.49
C GLY A 154 -0.47 22.44 -28.56
N VAL A 155 0.14 22.88 -27.46
CA VAL A 155 0.98 24.09 -27.42
C VAL A 155 2.27 23.86 -28.22
N ALA A 156 2.18 24.07 -29.52
CA ALA A 156 3.31 24.31 -30.38
C ALA A 156 3.91 25.69 -30.02
N SER A 157 4.76 25.70 -28.99
CA SER A 157 5.85 26.67 -29.00
C SER A 157 6.56 26.51 -30.35
N SER A 158 7.11 27.58 -30.91
CA SER A 158 7.60 27.67 -32.30
C SER A 158 8.79 26.73 -32.65
N LYS A 159 9.10 25.76 -31.78
CA LYS A 159 9.95 24.58 -31.94
C LYS A 159 9.18 23.38 -31.37
N LYS A 160 9.25 22.21 -32.03
CA LYS A 160 8.63 20.96 -31.55
C LYS A 160 8.79 20.83 -30.03
N PRO A 161 7.70 20.69 -29.25
CA PRO A 161 7.79 20.58 -27.80
C PRO A 161 8.60 19.32 -27.42
N LYS A 162 9.32 19.41 -26.31
CA LYS A 162 10.01 18.25 -25.73
C LYS A 162 8.97 17.20 -25.32
N PRO A 163 9.28 15.89 -25.41
CA PRO A 163 8.39 14.87 -24.86
C PRO A 163 8.22 15.03 -23.34
N VAL A 164 7.08 14.63 -22.81
CA VAL A 164 6.80 14.61 -21.38
C VAL A 164 7.32 13.31 -20.76
N LEU A 165 7.98 13.41 -19.61
CA LEU A 165 8.34 12.26 -18.79
C LEU A 165 7.78 12.46 -17.38
N MET A 166 6.70 11.74 -17.08
CA MET A 166 6.09 11.73 -15.75
C MET A 166 6.45 10.45 -15.00
N VAL A 167 6.95 10.59 -13.78
CA VAL A 167 7.29 9.46 -12.91
C VAL A 167 6.29 9.39 -11.75
N LEU A 168 5.64 8.25 -11.57
CA LEU A 168 4.85 7.94 -10.38
C LEU A 168 5.68 7.00 -9.52
N VAL A 169 6.06 7.44 -8.33
CA VAL A 169 6.75 6.58 -7.37
C VAL A 169 5.72 6.08 -6.36
N VAL A 170 5.55 4.77 -6.32
CA VAL A 170 4.74 4.12 -5.28
C VAL A 170 5.70 3.63 -4.20
N GLY A 171 5.67 4.31 -3.07
CA GLY A 171 6.37 3.92 -1.85
C GLY A 171 5.68 2.74 -1.16
N GLU A 172 6.43 2.09 -0.28
CA GLU A 172 5.98 0.93 0.47
C GLU A 172 6.19 1.18 1.98
N THR A 173 5.13 1.00 2.77
CA THR A 173 5.17 0.99 4.25
C THR A 173 5.67 2.28 4.94
N ALA A 174 5.90 3.37 4.18
CA ALA A 174 6.38 4.64 4.73
C ALA A 174 5.23 5.43 5.38
N ARG A 175 5.39 5.84 6.65
CA ARG A 175 4.39 6.60 7.42
C ARG A 175 4.77 8.07 7.57
N ALA A 176 3.78 8.96 7.52
CA ALA A 176 3.99 10.41 7.54
C ALA A 176 4.68 10.91 8.82
N GLN A 177 4.46 10.24 9.95
CA GLN A 177 4.95 10.63 11.27
C GLN A 177 6.48 10.55 11.42
N ASN A 178 7.16 9.81 10.53
CA ASN A 178 8.61 9.66 10.53
C ASN A 178 9.30 10.46 9.42
N PHE A 179 8.56 11.35 8.73
CA PHE A 179 9.13 12.28 7.77
C PHE A 179 9.46 13.62 8.45
N SER A 180 10.73 14.01 8.47
CA SER A 180 11.14 15.33 8.97
C SER A 180 10.47 16.51 8.26
N LEU A 181 10.03 16.32 7.01
CA LEU A 181 9.28 17.33 6.23
C LEU A 181 7.92 17.69 6.87
N SER A 182 7.34 16.81 7.71
CA SER A 182 6.11 17.06 8.48
C SER A 182 6.38 17.44 9.94
N GLY A 183 7.64 17.71 10.32
CA GLY A 183 8.01 18.09 11.68
C GLY A 183 8.48 16.93 12.58
N TYR A 184 8.80 15.76 12.02
CA TYR A 184 9.48 14.71 12.77
C TYR A 184 10.83 15.19 13.31
N HIS A 185 11.13 14.82 14.56
CA HIS A 185 12.26 15.37 15.33
C HIS A 185 13.66 14.94 14.84
N ARG A 186 13.76 13.86 14.05
CA ARG A 186 15.01 13.40 13.41
C ARG A 186 15.01 13.84 11.95
N ASP A 187 16.16 14.24 11.41
CA ASP A 187 16.31 14.72 10.02
C ASP A 187 16.32 13.56 9.00
N THR A 188 15.22 12.81 8.94
CA THR A 188 15.05 11.64 8.06
C THR A 188 14.91 12.00 6.58
N ASN A 189 14.68 13.27 6.23
CA ASN A 189 14.55 13.74 4.85
C ASN A 189 15.56 14.85 4.49
N LYS A 190 16.80 14.64 4.93
CA LYS A 190 17.92 15.56 4.74
C LYS A 190 18.16 15.93 3.28
N ASN A 191 17.96 15.02 2.33
CA ASN A 191 18.26 15.27 0.92
C ASN A 191 17.12 16.01 0.21
N LEU A 192 15.88 15.79 0.64
CA LEU A 192 14.70 16.44 0.06
C LEU A 192 14.42 17.85 0.60
N LYS A 193 14.87 18.17 1.82
CA LYS A 193 14.58 19.48 2.46
C LYS A 193 15.02 20.71 1.64
N ASP A 194 16.08 20.57 0.85
CA ASP A 194 16.65 21.65 0.03
C ASP A 194 16.15 21.62 -1.43
N LYS A 195 15.23 20.71 -1.77
CA LYS A 195 14.66 20.59 -3.13
C LYS A 195 13.38 21.43 -3.24
N ASP A 196 13.11 21.95 -4.44
CA ASP A 196 11.85 22.65 -4.75
C ASP A 196 10.70 21.65 -4.92
N ILE A 197 10.25 21.05 -3.81
CA ILE A 197 9.16 20.07 -3.76
C ILE A 197 7.89 20.68 -3.14
N ILE A 198 6.75 20.06 -3.45
CA ILE A 198 5.50 20.26 -2.74
C ILE A 198 5.26 19.01 -1.90
N TYR A 199 5.41 19.12 -0.58
CA TYR A 199 5.17 18.02 0.36
C TYR A 199 3.80 18.17 1.01
N TYR A 200 2.99 17.13 0.91
CA TYR A 200 1.64 17.08 1.48
C TYR A 200 1.70 16.41 2.84
N SER A 201 1.38 17.18 3.89
CA SER A 201 1.60 16.75 5.28
C SER A 201 0.46 15.92 5.87
N ASP A 202 -0.72 15.91 5.24
CA ASP A 202 -1.90 15.20 5.73
C ASP A 202 -2.56 14.40 4.60
N VAL A 203 -2.13 13.14 4.42
CA VAL A 203 -2.64 12.24 3.39
C VAL A 203 -3.06 10.90 3.99
N ASP A 204 -4.32 10.54 3.79
CA ASP A 204 -4.85 9.22 4.17
C ASP A 204 -4.66 8.18 3.06
N SER A 205 -4.16 7.00 3.40
CA SER A 205 -4.12 5.85 2.51
C SER A 205 -5.52 5.27 2.27
N CYS A 206 -5.69 4.54 1.16
CA CYS A 206 -6.95 3.84 0.90
C CYS A 206 -7.07 2.56 1.75
N GLY A 207 -5.97 1.85 1.97
CA GLY A 207 -5.89 0.65 2.79
C GLY A 207 -4.72 0.70 3.76
N THR A 208 -4.56 -0.37 4.53
CA THR A 208 -3.42 -0.59 5.44
C THR A 208 -2.55 -1.75 4.97
N SER A 209 -2.72 -2.20 3.73
CA SER A 209 -1.87 -3.19 3.07
C SER A 209 -1.75 -2.90 1.59
N THR A 210 -0.63 -3.27 0.99
CA THR A 210 -0.36 -3.12 -0.45
C THR A 210 -1.46 -3.74 -1.31
N ALA A 211 -2.02 -4.90 -0.88
CA ALA A 211 -3.05 -5.61 -1.63
C ALA A 211 -4.41 -4.88 -1.72
N VAL A 212 -4.63 -3.88 -0.87
CA VAL A 212 -5.82 -3.00 -0.88
C VAL A 212 -5.45 -1.62 -1.44
N SER A 213 -4.38 -1.00 -0.93
CA SER A 213 -3.99 0.35 -1.31
C SER A 213 -3.60 0.44 -2.78
N LEU A 214 -2.80 -0.50 -3.29
CA LEU A 214 -2.26 -0.39 -4.63
C LEU A 214 -3.36 -0.42 -5.71
N PRO A 215 -4.30 -1.39 -5.74
CA PRO A 215 -5.41 -1.32 -6.69
C PRO A 215 -6.33 -0.11 -6.48
N CYS A 216 -6.47 0.36 -5.25
CA CYS A 216 -7.32 1.51 -4.95
C CYS A 216 -6.76 2.84 -5.48
N ILE A 217 -5.47 3.11 -5.25
CA ILE A 217 -4.76 4.32 -5.75
C ILE A 217 -4.95 4.51 -7.25
N PHE A 218 -4.91 3.41 -8.00
CA PHE A 218 -5.01 3.41 -9.46
C PHE A 218 -6.44 3.26 -9.98
N SER A 219 -7.43 3.01 -9.11
CA SER A 219 -8.84 2.95 -9.50
C SER A 219 -9.48 4.34 -9.54
N ASN A 220 -10.59 4.51 -10.27
CA ASN A 220 -11.42 5.71 -10.19
C ASN A 220 -12.36 5.71 -8.96
N LEU A 221 -12.25 4.71 -8.07
CA LEU A 221 -13.11 4.55 -6.90
C LEU A 221 -12.50 5.27 -5.69
N SER A 222 -13.35 5.97 -4.93
CA SER A 222 -12.98 6.46 -3.59
C SER A 222 -12.86 5.30 -2.61
N ARG A 223 -12.01 5.41 -1.59
CA ARG A 223 -11.85 4.43 -0.49
C ARG A 223 -13.17 3.91 0.07
N GLN A 224 -14.15 4.79 0.28
CA GLN A 224 -15.45 4.40 0.86
C GLN A 224 -16.28 3.48 -0.04
N LYS A 225 -16.03 3.52 -1.36
CA LYS A 225 -16.72 2.72 -2.38
C LYS A 225 -15.83 1.64 -2.98
N PHE A 226 -14.56 1.61 -2.60
CA PHE A 226 -13.60 0.68 -3.14
C PHE A 226 -13.94 -0.75 -2.71
N SER A 227 -13.93 -1.65 -3.67
CA SER A 227 -13.86 -3.09 -3.44
C SER A 227 -12.80 -3.67 -4.36
N ARG A 228 -12.05 -4.66 -3.87
CA ARG A 228 -11.02 -5.33 -4.68
C ARG A 228 -11.60 -6.03 -5.90
N GLU A 229 -12.85 -6.47 -5.79
CA GLU A 229 -13.57 -7.11 -6.89
C GLU A 229 -13.89 -6.12 -8.00
N ASP A 230 -14.54 -4.99 -7.67
CA ASP A 230 -14.90 -3.99 -8.67
C ASP A 230 -13.66 -3.44 -9.36
N ALA A 231 -12.59 -3.19 -8.59
CA ALA A 231 -11.32 -2.72 -9.13
C ALA A 231 -10.61 -3.76 -10.01
N ALA A 232 -10.68 -5.05 -9.68
CA ALA A 232 -10.09 -6.10 -10.52
C ALA A 232 -10.88 -6.33 -11.82
N ASN A 233 -12.17 -5.99 -11.83
CA ASN A 233 -13.06 -6.12 -12.99
C ASN A 233 -13.26 -4.78 -13.74
N SER A 234 -12.39 -3.80 -13.52
CA SER A 234 -12.42 -2.50 -14.18
C SER A 234 -11.03 -2.16 -14.72
N GLU A 235 -10.99 -1.43 -15.83
CA GLU A 235 -9.77 -0.71 -16.22
C GLU A 235 -9.36 0.27 -15.11
N ASN A 236 -8.07 0.56 -15.02
CA ASN A 236 -7.48 1.46 -14.05
C ASN A 236 -6.80 2.67 -14.73
N LEU A 237 -6.19 3.56 -13.95
CA LEU A 237 -5.51 4.76 -14.43
C LEU A 237 -4.54 4.45 -15.57
N LEU A 238 -3.72 3.41 -15.44
CA LEU A 238 -2.69 3.08 -16.43
C LEU A 238 -3.32 2.57 -17.74
N ASP A 239 -4.44 1.85 -17.68
CA ASP A 239 -5.20 1.43 -18.85
C ASP A 239 -5.76 2.66 -19.60
N VAL A 240 -6.32 3.63 -18.86
CA VAL A 240 -6.82 4.90 -19.44
C VAL A 240 -5.68 5.66 -20.12
N LEU A 241 -4.50 5.74 -19.48
CA LEU A 241 -3.33 6.39 -20.06
C LEU A 241 -2.82 5.68 -21.32
N LYS A 242 -2.88 4.34 -21.36
CA LYS A 242 -2.43 3.53 -22.51
C LYS A 242 -3.29 3.74 -23.77
N LYS A 243 -4.52 4.23 -23.63
CA LYS A 243 -5.38 4.59 -24.78
C LYS A 243 -4.89 5.85 -25.52
N LEU A 244 -4.00 6.62 -24.93
CA LEU A 244 -3.36 7.81 -25.51
C LEU A 244 -2.00 7.43 -26.14
N PRO A 245 -1.39 8.29 -26.98
CA PRO A 245 -0.05 8.05 -27.53
C PRO A 245 1.07 8.27 -26.48
N LEU A 246 0.94 7.63 -25.32
CA LEU A 246 1.88 7.65 -24.21
C LEU A 246 2.52 6.26 -24.05
N ASP A 247 3.82 6.22 -23.86
CA ASP A 247 4.52 5.02 -23.42
C ASP A 247 4.29 4.85 -21.91
N VAL A 248 3.59 3.79 -21.51
CA VAL A 248 3.21 3.53 -20.11
C VAL A 248 3.90 2.27 -19.63
N ALA A 249 4.77 2.42 -18.61
CA ALA A 249 5.57 1.33 -18.08
C ALA A 249 5.55 1.26 -16.55
N TRP A 250 5.82 0.07 -16.02
CA TRP A 250 5.98 -0.20 -14.59
C TRP A 250 7.28 -0.95 -14.35
N VAL A 251 8.08 -0.43 -13.41
CA VAL A 251 9.32 -1.07 -12.95
C VAL A 251 9.19 -1.36 -11.48
N ASP A 252 9.31 -2.63 -11.14
CA ASP A 252 8.98 -3.16 -9.83
C ASP A 252 10.23 -3.62 -9.07
N ASN A 253 10.37 -3.15 -7.84
CA ASN A 253 11.35 -3.62 -6.86
C ASN A 253 10.66 -4.20 -5.61
N ASN A 254 9.37 -4.55 -5.71
CA ASN A 254 8.57 -5.07 -4.61
C ASN A 254 8.00 -6.45 -4.99
N SER A 255 7.00 -6.95 -4.27
CA SER A 255 6.32 -8.22 -4.55
C SER A 255 5.28 -8.13 -5.68
N GLY A 256 5.49 -7.23 -6.63
CA GLY A 256 4.63 -7.03 -7.80
C GLY A 256 3.47 -6.06 -7.61
N CYS A 257 2.85 -5.73 -8.74
CA CYS A 257 1.89 -4.63 -8.91
C CYS A 257 0.42 -4.95 -8.53
N LYS A 258 0.17 -6.12 -7.92
CA LYS A 258 -1.18 -6.55 -7.44
C LYS A 258 -2.29 -6.45 -8.51
N GLY A 259 -1.95 -6.69 -9.79
CA GLY A 259 -2.88 -6.68 -10.93
C GLY A 259 -3.00 -5.34 -11.66
N VAL A 260 -2.54 -4.23 -11.08
CA VAL A 260 -2.63 -2.88 -11.68
C VAL A 260 -1.88 -2.79 -13.01
N CYS A 261 -0.73 -3.47 -13.10
CA CYS A 261 0.14 -3.43 -14.27
C CYS A 261 -0.18 -4.49 -15.34
N ALA A 262 -1.29 -5.22 -15.24
CA ALA A 262 -1.56 -6.40 -16.06
C ALA A 262 -1.56 -6.14 -17.58
N ASN A 263 -1.94 -4.94 -18.01
CA ASN A 263 -2.06 -4.57 -19.41
C ASN A 263 -1.01 -3.56 -19.88
N ILE A 264 0.05 -3.28 -19.12
CA ILE A 264 1.10 -2.31 -19.50
C ILE A 264 2.47 -2.98 -19.53
N ASP A 265 3.49 -2.25 -20.00
CA ASP A 265 4.85 -2.78 -20.06
C ASP A 265 5.43 -2.91 -18.65
N PHE A 266 5.59 -4.16 -18.20
CA PHE A 266 6.03 -4.48 -16.85
C PHE A 266 7.43 -5.10 -16.84
N SER A 267 8.27 -4.67 -15.91
CA SER A 267 9.59 -5.25 -15.68
C SER A 267 9.96 -5.22 -14.19
N HIS A 268 10.82 -6.15 -13.79
CA HIS A 268 11.45 -6.12 -12.48
C HIS A 268 12.84 -5.50 -12.55
N VAL A 269 13.31 -4.96 -11.43
CA VAL A 269 14.72 -4.66 -11.24
C VAL A 269 15.56 -5.91 -11.50
N VAL A 270 16.63 -5.76 -12.28
CA VAL A 270 17.53 -6.87 -12.63
C VAL A 270 18.49 -7.14 -11.46
N SER A 271 18.42 -8.34 -10.89
CA SER A 271 19.33 -8.79 -9.83
C SER A 271 20.79 -8.84 -10.28
N GLY A 272 21.73 -8.69 -9.33
CA GLY A 272 23.18 -8.71 -9.59
C GLY A 272 23.77 -7.40 -10.09
N GLY A 273 22.98 -6.31 -10.13
CA GLY A 273 23.47 -4.96 -10.33
C GLY A 273 24.21 -4.40 -9.10
N GLN A 274 24.82 -3.22 -9.25
CA GLN A 274 25.58 -2.54 -8.17
C GLN A 274 24.75 -2.30 -6.89
N PHE A 275 23.44 -2.18 -7.03
CA PHE A 275 22.51 -1.89 -5.93
C PHE A 275 21.81 -3.15 -5.40
N CYS A 276 22.28 -4.35 -5.74
CA CYS A 276 21.69 -5.60 -5.28
C CYS A 276 22.70 -6.42 -4.45
N ASP A 277 22.22 -6.95 -3.34
CA ASP A 277 22.92 -7.93 -2.51
C ASP A 277 22.19 -9.28 -2.61
N GLY A 278 22.71 -10.17 -3.46
CA GLY A 278 22.01 -11.39 -3.87
C GLY A 278 20.70 -11.05 -4.57
N ASP A 279 19.59 -11.57 -4.03
CA ASP A 279 18.23 -11.35 -4.54
C ASP A 279 17.55 -10.09 -3.99
N ASN A 280 18.15 -9.42 -2.98
CA ASN A 280 17.61 -8.19 -2.40
C ASN A 280 18.23 -6.97 -3.11
N CYS A 281 17.41 -6.16 -3.77
CA CYS A 281 17.85 -4.94 -4.43
C CYS A 281 17.38 -3.69 -3.67
N TYR A 282 18.30 -2.75 -3.47
CA TYR A 282 17.97 -1.43 -2.96
C TYR A 282 17.25 -0.60 -4.03
N ASP A 283 16.32 0.26 -3.61
CA ASP A 283 15.46 1.03 -4.54
C ASP A 283 16.22 1.94 -5.52
N GLU A 284 17.48 2.30 -5.24
CA GLU A 284 18.35 2.98 -6.21
C GLU A 284 18.47 2.25 -7.56
N ALA A 285 18.29 0.93 -7.58
CA ALA A 285 18.26 0.14 -8.80
C ALA A 285 17.13 0.56 -9.76
N LEU A 286 16.01 1.08 -9.25
CA LEU A 286 14.89 1.59 -10.06
C LEU A 286 15.30 2.78 -10.94
N LEU A 287 16.34 3.53 -10.57
CA LEU A 287 16.85 4.65 -11.38
C LEU A 287 17.37 4.20 -12.74
N GLY A 288 17.75 2.92 -12.88
CA GLY A 288 18.16 2.33 -14.16
C GLY A 288 17.06 2.37 -15.23
N ALA A 289 15.79 2.44 -14.82
CA ALA A 289 14.66 2.60 -15.75
C ALA A 289 14.69 3.93 -16.52
N LEU A 290 15.46 4.90 -16.02
CA LEU A 290 15.65 6.22 -16.61
C LEU A 290 17.02 6.36 -17.29
N ASP A 291 17.73 5.26 -17.52
CA ASP A 291 18.96 5.25 -18.30
C ASP A 291 18.61 5.30 -19.79
N ARG A 292 18.93 6.44 -20.43
CA ARG A 292 18.75 6.65 -21.89
C ARG A 292 17.30 6.39 -22.37
N PRO A 293 16.30 7.07 -21.80
CA PRO A 293 14.92 6.90 -22.23
C PRO A 293 14.78 7.28 -23.72
N GLN A 294 13.89 6.58 -24.42
CA GLN A 294 13.48 6.99 -25.76
C GLN A 294 12.79 8.35 -25.70
N LEU A 295 13.01 9.21 -26.70
CA LEU A 295 12.44 10.56 -26.78
C LEU A 295 10.96 10.51 -27.21
N THR A 296 10.12 9.91 -26.37
CA THR A 296 8.66 9.79 -26.53
C THR A 296 7.96 10.22 -25.24
N ASP A 297 6.69 10.62 -25.36
CA ASP A 297 5.88 10.95 -24.18
C ASP A 297 5.70 9.69 -23.33
N LYS A 298 6.04 9.77 -22.04
CA LYS A 298 6.19 8.61 -21.17
C LYS A 298 5.63 8.84 -19.78
N VAL A 299 4.92 7.84 -19.28
CA VAL A 299 4.51 7.72 -17.88
C VAL A 299 5.13 6.43 -17.34
N ILE A 300 5.93 6.54 -16.29
CA ILE A 300 6.60 5.39 -15.68
C ILE A 300 6.26 5.30 -14.21
N VAL A 301 5.84 4.10 -13.77
CA VAL A 301 5.66 3.78 -12.36
C VAL A 301 6.94 3.12 -11.84
N LEU A 302 7.48 3.63 -10.75
CA LEU A 302 8.58 3.01 -9.99
C LEU A 302 8.02 2.53 -8.66
N HIS A 303 7.95 1.22 -8.46
CA HIS A 303 7.38 0.62 -7.25
C HIS A 303 8.50 0.16 -6.32
N GLN A 304 8.57 0.80 -5.15
CA GLN A 304 9.64 0.64 -4.17
C GLN A 304 9.42 -0.55 -3.26
N SER A 305 10.50 -1.14 -2.74
CA SER A 305 10.46 -1.97 -1.52
C SER A 305 10.36 -1.09 -0.26
N GLY A 306 10.83 0.16 -0.35
CA GLY A 306 10.55 1.20 0.63
C GLY A 306 10.98 0.81 2.06
N SER A 307 10.02 0.90 2.98
CA SER A 307 10.22 0.60 4.40
C SER A 307 9.60 -0.73 4.84
N HIS A 308 9.44 -1.68 3.90
CA HIS A 308 8.78 -2.96 4.18
C HIS A 308 9.46 -3.74 5.32
N GLY A 309 8.67 -4.10 6.33
CA GLY A 309 9.08 -4.89 7.50
C GLY A 309 8.91 -6.40 7.33
N PRO A 310 9.16 -7.20 8.37
CA PRO A 310 9.82 -6.84 9.64
C PRO A 310 11.34 -6.63 9.50
N ALA A 311 11.94 -6.99 8.36
CA ALA A 311 13.39 -6.90 8.15
C ALA A 311 13.85 -5.51 7.70
N TYR A 312 13.47 -4.45 8.43
CA TYR A 312 13.76 -3.04 8.08
C TYR A 312 15.26 -2.78 7.80
N TYR A 313 16.15 -3.44 8.54
CA TYR A 313 17.60 -3.33 8.39
C TYR A 313 18.15 -3.75 7.01
N LYS A 314 17.35 -4.45 6.19
CA LYS A 314 17.69 -4.83 4.80
C LYS A 314 17.30 -3.77 3.76
N ARG A 315 16.55 -2.73 4.15
CA ARG A 315 16.02 -1.70 3.25
C ARG A 315 17.03 -0.59 2.94
N SER A 316 18.15 -0.55 3.65
CA SER A 316 19.24 0.40 3.41
C SER A 316 20.61 -0.28 3.54
N PRO A 317 21.60 0.12 2.73
CA PRO A 317 22.95 -0.44 2.79
C PRO A 317 23.67 -0.02 4.08
N GLU A 318 24.56 -0.87 4.60
CA GLU A 318 25.31 -0.62 5.85
C GLU A 318 26.02 0.74 5.88
N GLY A 319 26.54 1.21 4.73
CA GLY A 319 27.25 2.49 4.63
C GLY A 319 26.36 3.74 4.66
N SER A 320 25.03 3.61 4.55
CA SER A 320 24.09 4.73 4.59
C SER A 320 23.32 4.85 5.92
N LYS A 321 23.62 4.00 6.91
CA LYS A 321 22.88 3.94 8.16
C LYS A 321 23.33 5.06 9.10
N GLU A 322 22.41 5.96 9.43
CA GLU A 322 22.67 7.13 10.28
C GLU A 322 22.20 6.91 11.73
N TYR A 323 21.14 6.11 11.92
CA TYR A 323 20.51 5.86 13.22
C TYR A 323 20.93 4.50 13.78
N LEU A 324 21.65 4.49 14.90
CA LEU A 324 22.21 3.28 15.54
C LEU A 324 22.09 3.34 17.07
N PRO A 325 22.03 2.19 17.77
CA PRO A 325 21.93 0.83 17.23
C PRO A 325 20.57 0.58 16.57
N GLU A 326 20.52 -0.32 15.59
CA GLU A 326 19.28 -0.68 14.88
C GLU A 326 18.90 -2.14 15.14
N CYS A 327 17.62 -2.47 14.97
CA CYS A 327 17.14 -3.85 15.05
C CYS A 327 17.57 -4.66 13.81
N ARG A 328 18.48 -5.61 13.98
CA ARG A 328 19.04 -6.47 12.90
C ARG A 328 18.44 -7.87 12.84
N THR A 329 17.17 -7.99 13.21
CA THR A 329 16.41 -9.25 13.20
C THR A 329 14.98 -8.98 12.75
N ASN A 330 14.34 -9.98 12.17
CA ASN A 330 12.90 -9.95 11.88
C ASN A 330 12.05 -10.21 13.14
N GLN A 331 12.64 -10.72 14.22
CA GLN A 331 11.98 -10.89 15.51
C GLN A 331 11.99 -9.55 16.26
N LEU A 332 11.11 -8.63 15.86
CA LEU A 332 11.05 -7.27 16.43
C LEU A 332 10.94 -7.24 17.96
N GLN A 333 10.30 -8.25 18.56
CA GLN A 333 10.17 -8.40 20.01
C GLN A 333 11.49 -8.64 20.76
N ASP A 334 12.55 -9.02 20.04
CA ASP A 334 13.89 -9.19 20.62
C ASP A 334 14.67 -7.86 20.65
N CYS A 335 14.12 -6.80 20.05
CA CYS A 335 14.71 -5.46 19.99
C CYS A 335 13.95 -4.49 20.90
N THR A 336 14.64 -3.44 21.35
CA THR A 336 13.97 -2.27 21.93
C THR A 336 13.18 -1.53 20.85
N ARG A 337 12.11 -0.82 21.24
CA ARG A 337 11.36 0.02 20.30
C ARG A 337 12.26 1.06 19.62
N GLU A 338 13.25 1.61 20.33
CA GLU A 338 14.20 2.56 19.75
C GLU A 338 15.05 1.92 18.64
N GLU A 339 15.56 0.70 18.83
CA GLU A 339 16.29 -0.02 17.78
C GLU A 339 15.44 -0.30 16.55
N ILE A 340 14.15 -0.60 16.72
CA ILE A 340 13.19 -0.79 15.63
C ILE A 340 12.98 0.54 14.89
N VAL A 341 12.72 1.62 15.63
CA VAL A 341 12.55 2.96 15.07
C VAL A 341 13.83 3.43 14.37
N ASN A 342 15.02 3.09 14.88
CA ASN A 342 16.29 3.39 14.21
C ASN A 342 16.42 2.65 12.88
N ALA A 343 16.08 1.35 12.83
CA ALA A 343 16.10 0.57 11.59
C ALA A 343 15.09 1.12 10.56
N TYR A 344 13.90 1.52 11.02
CA TYR A 344 12.87 2.14 10.20
C TYR A 344 13.28 3.54 9.71
N ASP A 345 13.82 4.40 10.58
CA ASP A 345 14.30 5.74 10.18
C ASP A 345 15.45 5.65 9.16
N ASN A 346 16.30 4.61 9.24
CA ASN A 346 17.30 4.33 8.20
C ASN A 346 16.65 3.98 6.85
N SER A 347 15.52 3.26 6.81
CA SER A 347 14.81 3.00 5.55
C SER A 347 14.13 4.25 4.99
N ILE A 348 13.58 5.11 5.85
CA ILE A 348 13.03 6.42 5.45
C ILE A 348 14.13 7.33 4.89
N ALA A 349 15.28 7.43 5.56
CA ALA A 349 16.43 8.18 5.06
C ALA A 349 16.95 7.66 3.71
N TYR A 350 16.83 6.36 3.47
CA TYR A 350 17.18 5.77 2.18
C TYR A 350 16.14 6.06 1.08
N THR A 351 14.85 6.07 1.43
CA THR A 351 13.79 6.56 0.51
C THR A 351 14.00 8.04 0.17
N ASP A 352 14.36 8.88 1.14
CA ASP A 352 14.73 10.28 0.92
C ASP A 352 15.90 10.41 -0.07
N LEU A 353 16.97 9.63 0.11
CA LEU A 353 18.10 9.59 -0.82
C LEU A 353 17.67 9.18 -2.23
N PHE A 354 16.86 8.13 -2.35
CA PHE A 354 16.36 7.64 -3.64
C PHE A 354 15.53 8.72 -4.37
N VAL A 355 14.53 9.31 -3.69
CA VAL A 355 13.67 10.32 -4.30
C VAL A 355 14.48 11.57 -4.67
N SER A 356 15.46 11.96 -3.85
CA SER A 356 16.37 13.06 -4.19
C SER A 356 17.19 12.77 -5.45
N LYS A 357 17.77 11.56 -5.57
CA LYS A 357 18.51 11.13 -6.77
C LYS A 357 17.62 11.03 -8.00
N LEU A 358 16.37 10.64 -7.83
CA LEU A 358 15.37 10.65 -8.90
C LEU A 358 15.11 12.09 -9.39
N ILE A 359 14.90 13.04 -8.48
CA ILE A 359 14.75 14.47 -8.83
C ILE A 359 15.98 14.96 -9.61
N GLU A 360 17.18 14.68 -9.13
CA GLU A 360 18.42 15.05 -9.81
C GLU A 360 18.52 14.45 -11.21
N ARG A 361 18.11 13.19 -11.37
CA ARG A 361 18.04 12.53 -12.67
C ARG A 361 17.04 13.22 -13.61
N LEU A 362 15.84 13.55 -13.11
CA LEU A 362 14.82 14.25 -13.88
C LEU A 362 15.22 15.68 -14.25
N GLN A 363 16.02 16.35 -13.41
CA GLN A 363 16.64 17.65 -13.74
C GLN A 363 17.68 17.52 -14.86
N VAL A 364 18.47 16.45 -14.87
CA VAL A 364 19.41 16.20 -15.99
C VAL A 364 18.65 15.92 -17.29
N LEU A 365 17.60 15.10 -17.22
CA LEU A 365 16.73 14.75 -18.35
C LEU A 365 15.87 15.92 -18.83
N SER A 366 15.69 16.98 -18.04
CA SER A 366 14.87 18.14 -18.42
C SER A 366 15.44 18.93 -19.62
N LYS A 367 16.66 18.61 -20.05
CA LYS A 367 17.24 19.09 -21.32
C LYS A 367 16.47 18.57 -22.52
N ASP A 368 16.03 17.31 -22.46
CA ASP A 368 15.39 16.60 -23.57
C ASP A 368 13.89 16.35 -23.31
N PHE A 369 13.46 16.38 -22.05
CA PHE A 369 12.07 16.13 -21.63
C PHE A 369 11.46 17.29 -20.83
N ASP A 370 10.14 17.36 -20.78
CA ASP A 370 9.39 18.07 -19.74
C ASP A 370 9.09 17.08 -18.61
N THR A 371 9.77 17.24 -17.47
CA THR A 371 9.79 16.23 -16.41
C THR A 371 8.91 16.60 -15.21
N ALA A 372 8.22 15.61 -14.66
CA ALA A 372 7.43 15.73 -13.43
C ALA A 372 7.45 14.43 -12.63
N MET A 373 7.20 14.52 -11.33
CA MET A 373 7.12 13.36 -10.45
C MET A 373 6.05 13.57 -9.37
N ILE A 374 5.36 12.48 -9.03
CA ILE A 374 4.60 12.33 -7.80
C ILE A 374 5.10 11.09 -7.05
N TYR A 375 5.27 11.21 -5.73
CA TYR A 375 5.57 10.10 -4.82
C TYR A 375 4.42 9.97 -3.81
N VAL A 376 4.00 8.75 -3.52
CA VAL A 376 3.03 8.45 -2.46
C VAL A 376 3.32 7.06 -1.86
N SER A 377 3.31 6.92 -0.54
CA SER A 377 3.35 5.59 0.08
C SER A 377 1.98 4.92 0.02
N ASP A 378 1.97 3.61 -0.13
CA ASP A 378 0.76 2.79 -0.17
C ASP A 378 0.04 2.69 1.19
N HIS A 379 0.78 2.58 2.28
CA HIS A 379 0.30 2.70 3.66
C HIS A 379 1.46 3.04 4.61
N GLY A 380 1.14 3.24 5.88
CA GLY A 380 2.11 3.41 6.96
C GLY A 380 2.45 2.10 7.70
N GLU A 381 2.96 2.20 8.92
CA GLU A 381 3.49 1.08 9.69
C GLU A 381 3.37 1.29 11.21
N SER A 382 2.98 0.24 11.94
CA SER A 382 3.10 0.21 13.42
C SER A 382 4.47 -0.33 13.83
N LEU A 383 5.14 0.35 14.76
CA LEU A 383 6.50 0.08 15.24
C LEU A 383 6.53 -0.28 16.73
N GLY A 384 5.48 -0.93 17.23
CA GLY A 384 5.33 -1.36 18.62
C GLY A 384 4.42 -0.47 19.47
N GLU A 385 3.86 0.62 18.91
CA GLU A 385 2.83 1.42 19.57
C GLU A 385 1.66 0.51 20.00
N SER A 386 1.28 0.58 21.29
CA SER A 386 0.20 -0.24 21.86
C SER A 386 0.37 -1.76 21.64
N GLY A 387 1.59 -2.23 21.42
CA GLY A 387 1.89 -3.65 21.15
C GLY A 387 1.57 -4.10 19.72
N MET A 388 1.21 -3.18 18.81
CA MET A 388 1.02 -3.48 17.40
C MET A 388 2.32 -3.27 16.63
N TYR A 389 2.62 -4.20 15.75
CA TYR A 389 3.72 -4.12 14.79
C TYR A 389 3.18 -4.37 13.39
N LEU A 390 3.97 -4.02 12.38
CA LEU A 390 3.60 -4.20 10.98
C LEU A 390 2.33 -3.40 10.63
N HIS A 391 1.64 -3.85 9.59
CA HIS A 391 0.47 -3.25 8.98
C HIS A 391 -0.63 -4.30 8.73
N GLY A 392 -1.67 -3.91 8.01
CA GLY A 392 -2.84 -4.76 7.74
C GLY A 392 -3.85 -4.80 8.88
N ALA A 393 -3.86 -3.81 9.77
CA ALA A 393 -4.96 -3.67 10.72
C ALA A 393 -6.25 -3.28 9.97
N PRO A 394 -7.42 -3.83 10.33
CA PRO A 394 -8.67 -3.44 9.70
C PRO A 394 -8.86 -1.92 9.75
N TYR A 395 -9.10 -1.29 8.60
CA TYR A 395 -9.03 0.18 8.46
C TYR A 395 -9.83 0.95 9.53
N PHE A 396 -11.01 0.45 9.92
CA PHE A 396 -11.89 1.12 10.90
C PHE A 396 -11.27 1.28 12.30
N MET A 397 -10.21 0.52 12.60
CA MET A 397 -9.49 0.53 13.88
C MET A 397 -7.99 0.75 13.70
N ALA A 398 -7.54 0.95 12.46
CA ALA A 398 -6.13 1.14 12.17
C ALA A 398 -5.65 2.45 12.82
N PRO A 399 -4.46 2.44 13.43
CA PRO A 399 -3.89 3.65 13.99
C PRO A 399 -3.44 4.60 12.86
N GLU A 400 -3.29 5.89 13.18
CA GLU A 400 -2.83 6.89 12.20
C GLU A 400 -1.45 6.52 11.63
N GLU A 401 -0.62 5.81 12.39
CA GLU A 401 0.67 5.29 11.96
C GLU A 401 0.56 4.35 10.75
N GLN A 402 -0.58 3.68 10.53
CA GLN A 402 -0.82 2.82 9.35
C GLN A 402 -1.61 3.52 8.24
N THR A 403 -2.36 4.59 8.54
CA THR A 403 -3.23 5.26 7.55
C THR A 403 -2.67 6.58 7.04
N LYS A 404 -1.80 7.27 7.78
CA LYS A 404 -1.20 8.55 7.35
C LYS A 404 0.10 8.30 6.61
N VAL A 405 0.14 8.71 5.34
CA VAL A 405 1.24 8.43 4.41
C VAL A 405 1.90 9.72 3.91
N PRO A 406 3.21 9.69 3.59
CA PRO A 406 3.86 10.78 2.89
C PRO A 406 3.41 10.84 1.42
N MET A 407 3.17 12.05 0.93
CA MET A 407 3.00 12.32 -0.51
C MET A 407 3.76 13.58 -0.88
N LEU A 408 4.41 13.59 -2.04
CA LEU A 408 5.05 14.79 -2.56
C LEU A 408 4.98 14.87 -4.08
N MET A 409 5.16 16.08 -4.60
CA MET A 409 5.34 16.35 -6.02
C MET A 409 6.61 17.14 -6.27
N TRP A 410 7.24 16.85 -7.40
CA TRP A 410 8.30 17.66 -7.97
C TRP A 410 7.96 17.96 -9.44
N LEU A 411 7.99 19.23 -9.81
CA LEU A 411 7.57 19.68 -11.15
C LEU A 411 8.73 20.48 -11.78
N GLY A 412 9.25 20.03 -12.93
CA GLY A 412 10.31 20.76 -13.64
C GLY A 412 9.81 22.07 -14.25
N ASP A 413 10.68 23.07 -14.42
CA ASP A 413 10.32 24.42 -14.91
C ASP A 413 9.63 24.42 -16.27
N ALA A 414 10.18 23.67 -17.22
CA ALA A 414 9.60 23.57 -18.56
C ALA A 414 8.21 22.88 -18.53
N TYR A 415 8.07 21.83 -17.71
CA TYR A 415 6.80 21.15 -17.50
C TYR A 415 5.76 22.09 -16.87
N THR A 416 6.11 22.74 -15.75
CA THR A 416 5.23 23.70 -15.06
C THR A 416 4.77 24.82 -15.99
N SER A 417 5.67 25.36 -16.82
CA SER A 417 5.33 26.42 -17.78
C SER A 417 4.41 25.92 -18.89
N ARG A 418 4.63 24.70 -19.42
CA ARG A 418 3.82 24.12 -20.50
C ARG A 418 2.41 23.79 -20.04
N PHE A 419 2.30 23.17 -18.87
CA PHE A 419 1.02 22.76 -18.28
C PHE A 419 0.33 23.87 -17.48
N GLY A 420 0.96 25.06 -17.38
CA GLY A 420 0.36 26.23 -16.74
C GLY A 420 0.05 26.06 -15.26
N ILE A 421 0.88 25.29 -14.54
CA ILE A 421 0.70 24.96 -13.13
C ILE A 421 1.33 26.05 -12.25
N ASP A 422 0.57 26.57 -11.28
CA ASP A 422 1.07 27.50 -10.26
C ASP A 422 1.61 26.73 -9.05
N ARG A 423 2.94 26.62 -8.93
CA ARG A 423 3.59 25.91 -7.81
C ARG A 423 3.32 26.56 -6.46
N ASP A 424 3.25 27.89 -6.40
CA ASP A 424 3.01 28.60 -5.14
C ASP A 424 1.58 28.34 -4.67
N CYS A 425 0.61 28.27 -5.59
CA CYS A 425 -0.74 27.80 -5.29
C CYS A 425 -0.73 26.38 -4.70
N LEU A 426 0.03 25.45 -5.29
CA LEU A 426 0.12 24.08 -4.77
C LEU A 426 0.73 24.04 -3.37
N LYS A 427 1.85 24.75 -3.15
CA LYS A 427 2.50 24.86 -1.83
C LYS A 427 1.57 25.45 -0.77
N ASN A 428 0.80 26.47 -1.11
CA ASN A 428 -0.16 27.10 -0.19
C ASN A 428 -1.33 26.18 0.20
N ASN A 429 -1.65 25.18 -0.63
CA ASN A 429 -2.71 24.21 -0.34
C ASN A 429 -2.16 22.88 0.21
N ALA A 430 -0.85 22.69 0.31
CA ALA A 430 -0.23 21.40 0.62
C ALA A 430 -0.55 20.88 2.04
N SER A 431 -0.94 21.75 2.96
CA SER A 431 -1.40 21.40 4.31
C SER A 431 -2.88 21.03 4.40
N SER A 432 -3.60 20.96 3.27
CA SER A 432 -4.98 20.47 3.23
C SER A 432 -5.02 18.95 3.39
N ASN A 433 -6.20 18.44 3.74
CA ASN A 433 -6.42 17.00 3.87
C ASN A 433 -6.60 16.37 2.49
N TYR A 434 -5.71 15.46 2.14
CA TYR A 434 -5.77 14.67 0.93
C TYR A 434 -5.86 13.18 1.26
N SER A 435 -6.08 12.36 0.25
CA SER A 435 -6.01 10.91 0.37
C SER A 435 -5.60 10.27 -0.95
N HIS A 436 -5.45 8.96 -0.96
CA HIS A 436 -5.30 8.19 -2.19
C HIS A 436 -6.42 8.40 -3.21
N ASP A 437 -7.62 8.79 -2.77
CA ASP A 437 -8.74 9.12 -3.67
C ASP A 437 -8.37 10.27 -4.63
N ASN A 438 -7.43 11.13 -4.25
CA ASN A 438 -6.96 12.23 -5.07
C ASN A 438 -6.04 11.79 -6.21
N VAL A 439 -5.32 10.67 -6.08
CA VAL A 439 -4.19 10.33 -6.96
C VAL A 439 -4.65 10.13 -8.40
N PHE A 440 -5.71 9.35 -8.64
CA PHE A 440 -6.24 9.09 -9.98
C PHE A 440 -6.53 10.39 -10.76
N SER A 441 -7.35 11.27 -10.18
CA SER A 441 -7.75 12.52 -10.85
C SER A 441 -6.61 13.52 -10.94
N THR A 442 -5.69 13.50 -9.97
CA THR A 442 -4.51 14.37 -9.95
C THR A 442 -3.51 13.99 -11.03
N VAL A 443 -3.26 12.70 -11.29
CA VAL A 443 -2.37 12.27 -12.39
C VAL A 443 -2.97 12.67 -13.74
N LEU A 444 -4.29 12.49 -13.93
CA LEU A 444 -4.98 12.98 -15.13
C LEU A 444 -4.90 14.51 -15.24
N GLY A 445 -4.99 15.25 -14.13
CA GLY A 445 -4.83 16.70 -14.08
C GLY A 445 -3.40 17.16 -14.43
N MET A 446 -2.39 16.51 -13.86
CA MET A 446 -0.96 16.73 -14.15
C MET A 446 -0.65 16.50 -15.63
N LEU A 447 -1.28 15.51 -16.25
CA LEU A 447 -1.10 15.23 -17.67
C LEU A 447 -2.08 16.02 -18.54
N ASP A 448 -2.85 16.98 -18.02
CA ASP A 448 -3.89 17.70 -18.78
C ASP A 448 -4.74 16.76 -19.67
N ILE A 449 -5.22 15.66 -19.10
CA ILE A 449 -6.05 14.68 -19.80
C ILE A 449 -7.52 15.03 -19.59
N GLU A 450 -8.27 15.00 -20.68
CA GLU A 450 -9.72 15.22 -20.72
C GLU A 450 -10.44 13.88 -20.78
N THR A 451 -11.29 13.61 -19.79
CA THR A 451 -12.17 12.43 -19.72
C THR A 451 -13.22 12.65 -18.64
N LYS A 452 -14.38 11.99 -18.76
CA LYS A 452 -15.42 11.95 -17.71
C LYS A 452 -14.96 11.27 -16.42
N GLU A 453 -13.93 10.42 -16.47
CA GLU A 453 -13.40 9.73 -15.29
C GLU A 453 -12.66 10.67 -14.32
N LYS A 454 -12.23 11.84 -14.80
CA LYS A 454 -11.52 12.83 -13.96
C LYS A 454 -12.50 13.56 -13.06
N ASN A 455 -12.48 13.26 -11.77
CA ASN A 455 -13.24 13.99 -10.76
C ASN A 455 -12.50 15.28 -10.36
N ARG A 456 -13.02 16.42 -10.83
CA ARG A 456 -12.44 17.76 -10.57
C ARG A 456 -12.29 18.13 -9.09
N SER A 457 -13.11 17.55 -8.21
CA SER A 457 -13.00 17.80 -6.76
C SER A 457 -11.87 17.03 -6.09
N LEU A 458 -11.37 15.97 -6.76
CA LEU A 458 -10.27 15.14 -6.30
C LEU A 458 -8.94 15.48 -6.98
N ASP A 459 -8.97 16.27 -8.06
CA ASP A 459 -7.78 16.78 -8.75
C ASP A 459 -7.11 17.91 -7.95
N ILE A 460 -5.93 17.60 -7.37
CA ILE A 460 -5.14 18.55 -6.56
C ILE A 460 -4.60 19.70 -7.42
N VAL A 461 -4.26 19.42 -8.69
CA VAL A 461 -3.61 20.39 -9.59
C VAL A 461 -4.62 21.32 -10.25
N GLY A 462 -5.84 20.81 -10.50
CA GLY A 462 -6.97 21.53 -11.10
C GLY A 462 -7.11 22.98 -10.65
N PRO A 463 -7.32 23.26 -9.34
CA PRO A 463 -7.48 24.61 -8.82
C PRO A 463 -6.29 25.55 -9.04
N CYS A 464 -5.09 25.01 -9.29
CA CYS A 464 -3.84 25.74 -9.44
C CYS A 464 -3.38 25.88 -10.90
N MET A 465 -4.21 25.51 -11.88
CA MET A 465 -3.93 25.75 -13.30
C MET A 465 -4.36 27.16 -13.75
N ALA A 466 -3.57 27.78 -14.63
CA ALA A 466 -3.77 29.16 -15.09
C ALA A 466 -5.16 29.46 -15.67
N GLY A 467 -5.83 28.46 -16.29
CA GLY A 467 -7.19 28.60 -16.83
C GLY A 467 -8.28 28.85 -15.77
N ASN A 468 -8.08 28.41 -14.53
CA ASN A 468 -9.05 28.56 -13.45
C ASN A 468 -8.96 29.90 -12.70
N LYS A 469 -7.84 30.63 -12.83
CA LYS A 469 -7.73 32.03 -12.34
C LYS A 469 -8.67 32.98 -13.10
N ALA A 470 -8.91 32.73 -14.39
CA ALA A 470 -9.81 33.54 -15.21
C ALA A 470 -11.29 33.38 -14.80
N MET A 471 -11.70 32.18 -14.36
CA MET A 471 -13.07 31.90 -13.94
C MET A 471 -13.41 32.50 -12.56
N LYS A 472 -12.45 32.53 -11.61
CA LYS A 472 -12.62 33.25 -10.34
C LYS A 472 -12.72 34.78 -10.51
N LEU A 473 -12.04 35.34 -11.52
CA LEU A 473 -12.13 36.78 -11.82
C LEU A 473 -13.43 37.15 -12.55
N SER A 474 -14.01 36.26 -13.36
CA SER A 474 -15.31 36.51 -14.01
C SER A 474 -16.48 36.37 -13.03
N GLU A 475 -16.42 35.48 -12.04
CA GLU A 475 -17.42 35.38 -10.97
C GLU A 475 -17.35 36.55 -9.97
N ALA A 476 -16.16 37.08 -9.69
CA ALA A 476 -16.00 38.28 -8.88
C ALA A 476 -16.41 39.58 -9.61
N GLY A 477 -16.42 39.56 -10.95
CA GLY A 477 -16.85 40.69 -11.81
C GLY A 477 -18.37 40.81 -12.00
N TYR A 478 -19.16 39.81 -11.61
CA TYR A 478 -20.62 39.81 -11.67
C TYR A 478 -21.26 40.13 -10.29
N LYS A 479 -20.79 41.20 -9.66
CA LYS A 479 -21.53 41.89 -8.59
C LYS A 479 -21.39 43.39 -8.79
N HIS A 480 -22.14 43.93 -9.74
CA HIS A 480 -22.70 45.29 -9.73
C HIS A 480 -23.64 45.44 -10.93
N ASP A 481 -24.94 45.31 -10.67
CA ASP A 481 -25.92 46.39 -10.85
C ASP A 481 -27.24 46.03 -10.14
#